data_AF-A0AAU3LPN3-F1
#
_entry.id   AF-A0AAU3LPN3-F1
#
_cell.length_a   1.000
_cell.length_b   1.000
_cell.length_c   1.000
_cell.angle_alpha   90.00
_cell.angle_beta   90.00
_cell.angle_gamma   90.00
#
_symmetry.space_group_name_H-M   'P 1'
#
loop_
_entity.id
_entity.type
_entity.pdbx_description
1 polymer ?
#
loop_
_entity_poly.entity_id
_entity_poly.type
_entity_poly.pdbx_seq_one_letter_code
_entity_poly.pdbx_strand_id
1 'polypeptide(L)'
;MNASRHIARTHRAARNTSKALAYRTRSGLIAAAVEQGHLIRTGDLLERLGADDLKDGHKSWYGRHVKKAYVAANGRPPVMVWAQHRTTGRWIHVAAYSPFDLSLYIGLATYKQTAFLAQPEFFQAAYTEAA
;
A
#
# COMPACT_ATOMS: atom_id res chain seq x y z
N MET A 1 37.23 -16.66 3.13
CA MET A 1 35.76 -16.46 3.20
C MET A 1 35.21 -17.38 4.29
N ASN A 2 34.51 -16.88 5.30
CA ASN A 2 34.21 -17.66 6.52
C ASN A 2 32.94 -18.52 6.31
N ALA A 3 33.08 -19.83 6.19
CA ALA A 3 32.01 -20.76 5.76
C ALA A 3 30.72 -20.62 6.59
N SER A 4 30.83 -20.40 7.90
CA SER A 4 29.69 -20.20 8.80
C SER A 4 28.86 -18.94 8.47
N ARG A 5 29.52 -17.86 8.00
CA ARG A 5 28.81 -16.64 7.56
C ARG A 5 28.05 -16.87 6.26
N HIS A 6 28.59 -17.71 5.37
CA HIS A 6 27.92 -18.06 4.12
C HIS A 6 26.66 -18.90 4.38
N ILE A 7 26.77 -19.95 5.20
CA ILE A 7 25.65 -20.80 5.61
C ILE A 7 24.53 -19.98 6.28
N ALA A 8 24.88 -19.09 7.22
CA ALA A 8 23.90 -18.24 7.90
C ALA A 8 23.16 -17.30 6.94
N ARG A 9 23.84 -16.75 5.92
CA ARG A 9 23.21 -15.93 4.87
C ARG A 9 22.24 -16.75 4.04
N THR A 10 22.62 -17.97 3.64
CA THR A 10 21.77 -18.88 2.87
C THR A 10 20.50 -19.24 3.63
N HIS A 11 20.59 -19.64 4.91
CA HIS A 11 19.41 -19.93 5.71
C HIS A 11 18.52 -18.69 5.93
N ARG A 12 19.10 -17.50 6.11
CA ARG A 12 18.33 -16.26 6.25
C ARG A 12 17.58 -15.94 4.95
N ALA A 13 18.24 -16.07 3.79
CA ALA A 13 17.63 -15.90 2.49
C ALA A 13 16.46 -16.88 2.30
N ALA A 14 16.67 -18.17 2.57
CA ALA A 14 15.63 -19.19 2.46
C ALA A 14 14.40 -18.88 3.35
N ARG A 15 14.60 -18.55 4.63
CA ARG A 15 13.49 -18.18 5.54
C ARG A 15 12.74 -16.94 5.07
N ASN A 16 13.46 -15.93 4.59
CA ASN A 16 12.86 -14.70 4.10
C ASN A 16 12.01 -14.96 2.83
N THR A 17 12.52 -15.77 1.90
CA THR A 17 11.79 -16.18 0.70
C THR A 17 10.55 -16.99 1.05
N SER A 18 10.66 -17.97 1.96
CA SER A 18 9.50 -18.74 2.44
C SER A 18 8.45 -17.85 3.11
N LYS A 19 8.89 -16.83 3.88
CA LYS A 19 7.97 -15.90 4.54
C LYS A 19 7.27 -15.00 3.53
N ALA A 20 7.99 -14.45 2.55
CA ALA A 20 7.41 -13.63 1.50
C ALA A 20 6.40 -14.42 0.65
N LEU A 21 6.79 -15.65 0.26
CA LEU A 21 5.89 -16.56 -0.45
C LEU A 21 4.63 -16.84 0.36
N ALA A 22 4.75 -17.14 1.67
CA ALA A 22 3.60 -17.42 2.52
C ALA A 22 2.60 -16.25 2.58
N TYR A 23 3.05 -15.00 2.73
CA TYR A 23 2.17 -13.84 2.77
C TYR A 23 1.57 -13.49 1.40
N ARG A 24 2.33 -13.73 0.32
CA ARG A 24 1.82 -13.61 -1.04
C ARG A 24 0.72 -14.64 -1.30
N THR A 25 0.94 -15.90 -0.94
CA THR A 25 -0.08 -16.97 -1.05
C THR A 25 -1.33 -16.65 -0.23
N ARG A 26 -1.20 -16.13 0.99
CA ARG A 26 -2.36 -15.69 1.80
C ARG A 26 -3.16 -14.58 1.14
N SER A 27 -2.51 -13.71 0.37
CA SER A 27 -3.17 -12.62 -0.35
C SER A 27 -3.76 -13.07 -1.69
N GLY A 28 -3.27 -14.18 -2.25
CA GLY A 28 -3.81 -14.82 -3.45
C GLY A 28 -3.93 -13.85 -4.63
N LEU A 29 -5.11 -13.85 -5.26
CA LEU A 29 -5.42 -13.00 -6.42
C LEU A 29 -5.32 -11.49 -6.12
N ILE A 30 -5.49 -11.07 -4.86
CA ILE A 30 -5.37 -9.65 -4.49
C ILE A 30 -3.92 -9.19 -4.63
N ALA A 31 -2.93 -10.02 -4.28
CA ALA A 31 -1.53 -9.66 -4.51
C ALA A 31 -1.22 -9.53 -6.00
N ALA A 32 -1.75 -10.42 -6.84
CA ALA A 32 -1.59 -10.33 -8.29
C ALA A 32 -2.25 -9.05 -8.85
N ALA A 33 -3.45 -8.71 -8.39
CA ALA A 33 -4.15 -7.49 -8.80
C ALA A 33 -3.41 -6.21 -8.37
N VAL A 34 -2.76 -6.21 -7.19
CA VAL A 34 -1.92 -5.10 -6.75
C VAL A 34 -0.66 -4.97 -7.61
N GLU A 35 -0.01 -6.08 -7.94
CA GLU A 35 1.20 -6.08 -8.79
C GLU A 35 0.90 -5.65 -10.23
N GLN A 36 -0.29 -5.98 -10.74
CA GLN A 36 -0.77 -5.55 -12.06
C GLN A 36 -1.28 -4.11 -12.07
N GLY A 37 -1.37 -3.43 -10.91
CA GLY A 37 -1.90 -2.08 -10.81
C GLY A 37 -3.43 -1.97 -10.88
N HIS A 38 -4.15 -3.09 -10.98
CA HIS A 38 -5.62 -3.14 -10.89
C HIS A 38 -6.15 -2.74 -9.51
N LEU A 39 -5.33 -2.96 -8.49
CA LEU A 39 -5.55 -2.47 -7.14
C LEU A 39 -4.30 -1.71 -6.67
N ILE A 40 -4.50 -0.75 -5.77
CA ILE A 40 -3.40 -0.03 -5.13
C ILE A 40 -3.60 0.07 -3.64
N ARG A 41 -2.49 0.22 -2.91
CA ARG A 41 -2.50 0.56 -1.49
C ARG A 41 -2.46 2.08 -1.36
N THR A 42 -2.90 2.60 -0.22
CA THR A 42 -2.86 4.04 0.07
C THR A 42 -1.45 4.63 0.01
N GLY A 43 -0.44 3.84 0.37
CA GLY A 43 0.97 4.25 0.23
C GLY A 43 1.42 4.40 -1.22
N ASP A 44 0.91 3.58 -2.14
CA ASP A 44 1.28 3.64 -3.56
C ASP A 44 0.73 4.93 -4.20
N LEU A 45 -0.48 5.37 -3.80
CA LEU A 45 -1.02 6.67 -4.22
C LEU A 45 -0.21 7.84 -3.65
N LEU A 46 0.12 7.83 -2.36
CA LEU A 46 0.93 8.90 -1.77
C LEU A 46 2.30 9.02 -2.43
N GLU A 47 2.92 7.90 -2.80
CA GLU A 47 4.17 7.90 -3.56
C GLU A 47 4.00 8.53 -4.95
N ARG A 48 2.93 8.18 -5.70
CA ARG A 48 2.63 8.78 -7.00
C ARG A 48 2.36 10.30 -6.92
N LEU A 49 1.77 10.75 -5.82
CA LEU A 49 1.52 12.17 -5.55
C LEU A 49 2.74 12.91 -4.97
N GLY A 50 3.91 12.26 -4.90
CA GLY A 50 5.14 12.87 -4.40
C GLY A 50 5.19 13.06 -2.87
N ALA A 51 4.31 12.41 -2.11
CA ALA A 51 4.20 12.53 -0.65
C ALA A 51 4.78 11.31 0.09
N ASP A 52 5.83 10.69 -0.45
CA ASP A 52 6.53 9.57 0.20
C ASP A 52 7.39 10.01 1.40
N ASP A 53 7.67 11.30 1.55
CA ASP A 53 8.37 11.89 2.70
C ASP A 53 7.51 11.97 3.97
N LEU A 54 6.18 11.80 3.85
CA LEU A 54 5.28 11.76 4.99
C LEU A 54 5.70 10.68 5.99
N LYS A 55 5.70 11.03 7.28
CA LYS A 55 5.95 10.07 8.37
C LYS A 55 4.97 8.90 8.30
N ASP A 56 5.44 7.69 8.62
CA ASP A 56 4.63 6.46 8.61
C ASP A 56 3.31 6.60 9.40
N GLY A 57 3.33 7.35 10.51
CA GLY A 57 2.13 7.67 11.28
C GLY A 57 1.09 8.46 10.46
N HIS A 58 1.51 9.46 9.69
CA HIS A 58 0.63 10.24 8.82
C HIS A 58 0.08 9.40 7.67
N LYS A 59 0.91 8.57 7.04
CA LYS A 59 0.48 7.61 6.01
C LYS A 59 -0.60 6.64 6.54
N SER A 60 -0.44 6.18 7.78
CA SER A 60 -1.41 5.32 8.46
C SER A 60 -2.73 6.04 8.76
N TRP A 61 -2.67 7.29 9.22
CA TRP A 61 -3.87 8.11 9.46
C TRP A 61 -4.62 8.41 8.17
N TYR A 62 -3.93 8.76 7.09
CA TYR A 62 -4.53 8.87 5.76
C TYR A 62 -5.30 7.60 5.38
N GLY A 63 -4.69 6.42 5.54
CA GLY A 63 -5.36 5.15 5.26
C GLY A 63 -6.63 4.90 6.09
N ARG A 64 -6.71 5.42 7.32
CA ARG A 64 -7.94 5.36 8.14
C ARG A 64 -9.06 6.22 7.56
N HIS A 65 -8.73 7.41 7.05
CA HIS A 65 -9.71 8.29 6.41
C HIS A 65 -10.26 7.67 5.12
N VAL A 66 -9.39 7.09 4.29
CA VAL A 66 -9.80 6.36 3.08
C VAL A 66 -10.72 5.19 3.45
N LYS A 67 -10.32 4.35 4.42
CA LYS A 67 -11.14 3.20 4.84
C LYS A 67 -12.51 3.63 5.35
N LYS A 68 -12.57 4.72 6.12
CA LYS A 68 -13.83 5.28 6.62
C LYS A 68 -14.72 5.72 5.46
N ALA A 69 -14.17 6.45 4.48
CA ALA A 69 -14.91 6.89 3.29
C ALA A 69 -15.40 5.69 2.45
N TYR A 70 -14.55 4.68 2.25
CA TYR A 70 -14.92 3.46 1.51
C TYR A 70 -16.08 2.71 2.17
N VAL A 71 -16.01 2.50 3.48
CA VAL A 71 -17.06 1.81 4.24
C VAL A 71 -18.37 2.60 4.19
N ALA A 72 -18.31 3.93 4.29
CA ALA A 72 -19.50 4.77 4.17
C ALA A 72 -20.16 4.65 2.79
N ALA A 73 -19.38 4.53 1.72
CA ALA A 73 -19.90 4.41 0.35
C ALA A 73 -20.40 3.00 0.00
N ASN A 74 -19.74 1.95 0.50
CA ASN A 74 -19.97 0.58 0.05
C ASN A 74 -20.68 -0.32 1.08
N GLY A 75 -20.86 0.14 2.32
CA GLY A 75 -21.44 -0.64 3.41
C GLY A 75 -20.59 -1.83 3.89
N ARG A 76 -19.37 -2.00 3.36
CA ARG A 76 -18.46 -3.11 3.66
C ARG A 76 -17.00 -2.66 3.70
N PRO A 77 -16.11 -3.38 4.41
CA PRO A 77 -14.69 -3.08 4.40
C PRO A 77 -14.06 -3.31 3.01
N PRO A 78 -13.00 -2.58 2.67
CA PRO A 78 -12.21 -2.83 1.47
C PRO A 78 -11.50 -4.19 1.54
N VAL A 79 -11.06 -4.68 0.38
CA VAL A 79 -10.21 -5.86 0.31
C VAL A 79 -8.86 -5.59 0.97
N MET A 80 -8.25 -6.64 1.52
CA MET A 80 -7.02 -6.53 2.28
C MET A 80 -5.91 -7.35 1.62
N VAL A 81 -4.67 -6.86 1.71
CA VAL A 81 -3.48 -7.48 1.13
C VAL A 81 -2.33 -7.43 2.14
N TRP A 82 -1.53 -8.49 2.21
CA TRP A 82 -0.30 -8.47 2.98
C TRP A 82 0.80 -7.75 2.19
N ALA A 83 1.36 -6.72 2.78
CA ALA A 83 2.46 -5.96 2.22
C ALA A 83 3.63 -5.93 3.21
N GLN A 84 4.85 -5.93 2.67
CA GLN A 84 6.03 -5.68 3.48
C GLN A 84 6.23 -4.17 3.63
N HIS A 85 6.28 -3.70 4.87
CA HIS A 85 6.56 -2.32 5.20
C HIS A 85 7.99 -1.97 4.77
N ARG A 86 8.17 -0.91 3.97
CA ARG A 86 9.47 -0.57 3.36
C ARG A 86 10.56 -0.25 4.40
N THR A 87 10.24 0.55 5.41
CA THR A 87 11.21 0.98 6.44
C THR A 87 11.47 -0.10 7.50
N THR A 88 10.42 -0.69 8.08
CA THR A 88 10.55 -1.66 9.19
C THR A 88 10.76 -3.10 8.74
N GLY A 89 10.53 -3.42 7.45
CA GLY A 89 10.57 -4.78 6.91
C GLY A 89 9.49 -5.72 7.44
N ARG A 90 8.56 -5.22 8.28
CA ARG A 90 7.47 -6.00 8.88
C ARG A 90 6.37 -6.25 7.86
N TRP A 91 5.75 -7.42 7.93
CA TRP A 91 4.56 -7.73 7.15
C TRP A 91 3.34 -7.14 7.84
N ILE A 92 2.57 -6.36 7.10
CA ILE A 92 1.37 -5.68 7.58
C ILE A 92 0.19 -5.96 6.64
N HIS A 93 -1.01 -6.00 7.20
CA HIS A 93 -2.23 -6.22 6.46
C HIS A 93 -2.87 -4.87 6.15
N VAL A 94 -2.86 -4.47 4.88
CA VAL A 94 -3.29 -3.15 4.43
C VAL A 94 -4.49 -3.26 3.50
N ALA A 95 -5.31 -2.23 3.46
CA ALA A 95 -6.42 -2.16 2.52
C ALA A 95 -5.90 -1.84 1.10
N ALA A 96 -6.53 -2.46 0.12
CA ALA A 96 -6.31 -2.19 -1.29
C ALA A 96 -7.61 -1.71 -1.94
N TYR A 97 -7.48 -0.82 -2.91
CA TYR A 97 -8.59 -0.10 -3.53
C TYR A 97 -8.42 -0.11 -5.04
N SER A 98 -9.52 0.07 -5.77
CA SER A 98 -9.41 0.49 -7.17
C SER A 98 -8.63 1.80 -7.23
N PRO A 99 -7.70 1.97 -8.20
CA PRO A 99 -6.97 3.22 -8.38
C PRO A 99 -7.89 4.45 -8.49
N PHE A 100 -9.08 4.27 -9.06
CA PHE A 100 -10.06 5.32 -9.29
C PHE A 100 -11.15 5.40 -8.20
N ASP A 101 -10.96 4.72 -7.07
CA ASP A 101 -11.95 4.74 -6.00
C ASP A 101 -12.02 6.13 -5.34
N LEU A 102 -13.21 6.74 -5.33
CA LEU A 102 -13.42 8.09 -4.79
C LEU A 102 -13.04 8.20 -3.31
N SER A 103 -13.04 7.09 -2.55
CA SER A 103 -12.59 7.09 -1.16
C SER A 103 -11.12 7.51 -1.00
N LEU A 104 -10.27 7.27 -2.00
CA LEU A 104 -8.88 7.71 -2.01
C LEU A 104 -8.78 9.23 -2.00
N TYR A 105 -9.57 9.89 -2.86
CA TYR A 105 -9.67 11.35 -2.94
C TYR A 105 -10.30 11.95 -1.68
N ILE A 106 -11.42 11.39 -1.20
CA ILE A 106 -12.07 11.84 0.04
C ILE A 106 -11.10 11.72 1.23
N GLY A 107 -10.30 10.65 1.26
CA GLY A 107 -9.27 10.49 2.28
C GLY A 107 -8.23 11.61 2.27
N LEU A 108 -7.81 12.06 1.07
CA LEU A 108 -6.85 13.16 0.93
C LEU A 108 -7.48 14.45 1.46
N ALA A 109 -8.68 14.79 0.98
CA ALA A 109 -9.38 16.02 1.29
C ALA A 109 -9.73 16.16 2.78
N THR A 110 -10.07 15.05 3.45
CA THR A 110 -10.53 15.08 4.84
C THR A 110 -9.40 14.99 5.87
N TYR A 111 -8.20 14.54 5.46
CA TYR A 111 -7.06 14.46 6.37
C TYR A 111 -6.14 15.66 6.20
N LYS A 112 -6.01 16.48 7.24
CA LYS A 112 -5.26 17.75 7.19
C LYS A 112 -3.83 17.65 6.65
N GLN A 113 -3.13 16.54 6.88
CA GLN A 113 -1.74 16.36 6.43
C GLN A 113 -1.63 15.89 4.97
N THR A 114 -2.75 15.65 4.29
CA THR A 114 -2.80 15.29 2.88
C THR A 114 -3.78 16.16 2.09
N ALA A 115 -4.49 17.09 2.75
CA ALA A 115 -5.50 17.94 2.11
C ALA A 115 -4.91 18.81 1.00
N PHE A 116 -3.64 19.22 1.12
CA PHE A 116 -2.95 19.97 0.06
C PHE A 116 -2.76 19.18 -1.23
N LEU A 117 -2.84 17.83 -1.17
CA LEU A 117 -2.76 16.93 -2.32
C LEU A 117 -4.13 16.70 -2.98
N ALA A 118 -5.22 17.14 -2.37
CA ALA A 118 -6.60 16.89 -2.83
C ALA A 118 -7.04 17.82 -3.98
N GLN A 119 -6.12 18.11 -4.90
CA GLN A 119 -6.41 18.88 -6.11
C GLN A 119 -6.89 17.91 -7.20
N PRO A 120 -8.06 18.14 -7.83
CA PRO A 120 -8.59 17.25 -8.87
C PRO A 120 -7.58 16.97 -9.98
N GLU A 121 -6.76 17.96 -10.33
CA GLU A 121 -5.73 17.90 -11.37
C GLU A 121 -4.63 16.87 -11.04
N PHE A 122 -4.21 16.79 -9.78
CA PHE A 122 -3.21 15.81 -9.33
C PHE A 122 -3.76 14.40 -9.28
N PHE A 123 -5.05 14.25 -8.94
CA PHE A 123 -5.69 12.93 -8.94
C PHE A 123 -5.87 12.41 -10.36
N GLN A 124 -6.26 13.27 -11.32
CA GLN A 124 -6.35 12.89 -12.73
C GLN A 124 -4.97 12.51 -13.28
N ALA A 125 -3.94 13.34 -13.05
CA ALA A 125 -2.58 13.13 -13.55
C ALA A 125 -1.92 11.84 -13.05
N ALA A 126 -2.18 11.44 -11.79
CA ALA A 126 -1.65 10.20 -11.20
C ALA A 126 -2.11 8.91 -11.92
N TYR A 127 -3.09 9.01 -12.82
CA TYR A 127 -3.67 7.87 -13.54
C TYR A 127 -3.79 8.04 -15.05
N THR A 128 -3.54 9.23 -15.63
CA THR A 128 -3.44 9.39 -17.09
C THR A 128 -2.08 9.01 -17.67
N GLU A 129 -0.98 9.05 -16.91
CA GLU A 129 0.36 8.66 -17.40
C GLU A 129 0.63 7.13 -17.31
N ALA A 130 -0.33 6.35 -16.80
CA ALA A 130 -0.20 4.91 -16.61
C ALA A 130 -1.00 4.06 -17.64
N ALA A 131 -1.58 4.70 -18.66
CA ALA A 131 -2.32 4.08 -19.77
C ALA A 131 -1.52 4.18 -21.07
#